data_AF-A0A8X7ZMV0-F1
#
_entry.id   AF-A0A8X7ZMV0-F1
#
_cell.length_a   1.000
_cell.length_b   1.000
_cell.length_c   1.000
_cell.angle_alpha   90.00
_cell.angle_beta   90.00
_cell.angle_gamma   90.00
#
_symmetry.space_group_name_H-M   'P 1'
#
loop_
_entity.id
_entity.type
_entity.pdbx_description
1 polymer ?
#
loop_
_entity_poly.entity_id
_entity_poly.type
_entity_poly.pdbx_seq_one_letter_code
_entity_poly.pdbx_strand_id
1 'polypeptide(L)'
;MKQQRTLVLCSCALIFLLLFSHPLSVTAQEVEDEREFDYIEGSEKGPAQWGDVKREWADCRTGRLQSPIDMYDMELHMLHTTSEQKIAVIGYLYKIGKPDAFLSKLLNDIMSMTDQILKRNIGIVDPREIKFGGKKYYRYMGSLTTPPCKQGVIWTINKKIRTISKDQVRALRVAVHDVSSQN
;
A
#
# COMPACT_ATOMS: atom_id res chain seq x y z
N MET A 1 -14.66 58.42 54.58
CA MET A 1 -14.75 57.55 55.77
C MET A 1 -14.18 56.17 55.44
N LYS A 2 -13.09 55.81 56.14
CA LYS A 2 -12.59 54.47 56.53
C LYS A 2 -12.67 53.27 55.57
N GLN A 3 -11.50 52.92 55.05
CA GLN A 3 -10.83 51.61 54.97
C GLN A 3 -11.39 50.47 55.87
N GLN A 4 -11.54 49.26 55.31
CA GLN A 4 -11.09 48.04 56.00
C GLN A 4 -10.82 46.86 55.04
N ARG A 5 -9.66 46.24 55.24
CA ARG A 5 -9.16 45.02 54.60
C ARG A 5 -9.74 43.80 55.32
N THR A 6 -10.05 42.72 54.60
CA THR A 6 -10.13 41.38 55.18
C THR A 6 -9.27 40.42 54.35
N LEU A 7 -8.34 39.79 55.06
CA LEU A 7 -7.35 38.83 54.61
C LEU A 7 -7.98 37.43 54.73
N VAL A 8 -8.07 36.66 53.65
CA VAL A 8 -8.32 35.21 53.72
C VAL A 8 -7.09 34.50 53.15
N LEU A 9 -6.33 33.93 54.07
CA LEU A 9 -5.12 33.14 53.85
C LEU A 9 -5.47 31.69 53.48
N CYS A 10 -4.69 31.15 52.54
CA CYS A 10 -4.17 29.78 52.55
C CYS A 10 -5.17 28.60 52.41
N SER A 11 -5.37 28.11 51.18
CA SER A 11 -5.88 26.74 50.95
C SER A 11 -5.37 26.03 49.68
N CYS A 12 -4.48 26.64 48.89
CA CYS A 12 -4.03 26.05 47.61
C CYS A 12 -2.91 24.99 47.73
N ALA A 13 -2.39 24.69 48.93
CA ALA A 13 -1.19 23.86 49.08
C ALA A 13 -1.44 22.34 49.23
N LEU A 14 -2.69 21.87 49.35
CA LEU A 14 -2.97 20.44 49.64
C LEU A 14 -3.47 19.61 48.45
N ILE A 15 -3.81 20.21 47.31
CA ILE A 15 -4.33 19.45 46.15
C ILE A 15 -3.21 18.94 45.23
N PHE A 16 -2.00 19.49 45.33
CA PHE A 16 -0.91 19.14 44.41
C PHE A 16 -0.19 17.81 44.72
N LEU A 17 -0.43 17.20 45.89
CA LEU A 17 0.29 16.00 46.35
C LEU A 17 -0.43 14.66 46.14
N LEU A 18 -1.66 14.65 45.60
CA LEU A 18 -2.41 13.41 45.32
C LEU A 18 -2.40 12.97 43.85
N LEU A 19 -1.73 13.70 42.95
CA LEU A 19 -1.69 13.38 41.52
C LEU A 19 -0.49 12.52 41.09
N PHE A 20 0.39 12.11 42.01
CA PHE A 20 1.65 11.40 41.68
C PHE A 20 1.71 9.92 42.09
N SER A 21 0.58 9.26 42.37
CA SER A 21 0.57 7.89 42.92
C SER A 21 -0.09 6.83 42.04
N HIS A 22 -0.20 7.06 40.72
CA HIS A 22 -0.54 5.96 39.81
C HIS A 22 0.66 5.74 38.89
N PRO A 23 1.44 4.66 39.07
CA PRO A 23 2.41 4.28 38.07
C PRO A 23 1.63 4.03 36.77
N LEU A 24 1.83 4.90 35.77
CA LEU A 24 1.46 4.60 34.39
C LEU A 24 2.33 3.41 33.98
N SER A 25 1.80 2.22 34.21
CA SER A 25 2.34 1.00 33.62
C SER A 25 2.15 1.18 32.12
N VAL A 26 3.21 1.60 31.43
CA VAL A 26 3.27 1.59 29.97
C VAL A 26 3.35 0.12 29.60
N THR A 27 2.21 -0.51 29.39
CA THR A 27 2.15 -1.79 28.69
C THR A 27 2.50 -1.51 27.24
N ALA A 28 3.59 -2.11 26.75
CA ALA A 28 3.81 -2.22 25.32
C ALA A 28 2.65 -3.04 24.77
N GLN A 29 1.66 -2.36 24.19
CA GLN A 29 0.59 -3.01 23.48
C GLN A 29 1.12 -3.33 22.09
N GLU A 30 1.10 -4.60 21.71
CA GLU A 30 1.33 -4.99 20.33
C GLU A 30 0.30 -4.24 19.48
N VAL A 31 0.78 -3.39 18.56
CA VAL A 31 -0.09 -2.77 17.57
C VAL A 31 -0.50 -3.91 16.65
N GLU A 32 -1.72 -4.43 16.83
CA GLU A 32 -2.32 -5.29 15.83
C GLU A 32 -2.22 -4.56 14.50
N ASP A 33 -1.68 -5.25 13.50
CA ASP A 33 -1.54 -4.74 12.16
C ASP A 33 -2.95 -4.55 11.56
N GLU A 34 -3.54 -3.38 11.79
CA GLU A 34 -4.88 -2.97 11.34
C GLU A 34 -4.92 -2.76 9.81
N ARG A 35 -4.40 -3.71 9.03
CA ARG A 35 -4.59 -3.70 7.58
C ARG A 35 -6.09 -3.70 7.28
N GLU A 36 -6.48 -2.71 6.48
CA GLU A 36 -7.86 -2.46 6.07
C GLU A 36 -8.38 -3.54 5.11
N PHE A 37 -7.46 -4.16 4.37
CA PHE A 37 -7.69 -5.30 3.49
C PHE A 37 -6.41 -6.17 3.41
N ASP A 38 -6.57 -7.43 3.01
CA ASP A 38 -5.47 -8.36 2.78
C ASP A 38 -5.64 -9.14 1.45
N TYR A 39 -4.71 -10.05 1.18
CA TYR A 39 -4.71 -10.95 0.02
C TYR A 39 -4.80 -12.43 0.43
N ILE A 40 -5.17 -12.73 1.67
CA ILE A 40 -5.23 -14.10 2.19
C ILE A 40 -6.50 -14.77 1.65
N GLU A 41 -6.34 -15.94 1.06
CA GLU A 41 -7.48 -16.73 0.58
C GLU A 41 -8.40 -17.13 1.74
N GLY A 42 -9.70 -16.87 1.58
CA GLY A 42 -10.70 -17.16 2.62
C GLY A 42 -10.79 -16.14 3.76
N SER A 43 -9.93 -15.12 3.80
CA SER A 43 -10.03 -14.04 4.79
C SER A 43 -11.29 -13.20 4.59
N GLU A 44 -11.91 -12.73 5.68
CA GLU A 44 -12.99 -11.74 5.67
C GLU A 44 -12.56 -10.39 5.08
N LYS A 45 -11.25 -10.13 5.06
CA LYS A 45 -10.62 -8.95 4.46
C LYS A 45 -9.93 -9.25 3.13
N GLY A 46 -10.08 -10.48 2.61
CA GLY A 46 -9.46 -10.93 1.38
C GLY A 46 -10.22 -10.50 0.12
N PRO A 47 -9.64 -10.70 -1.09
CA PRO A 47 -10.18 -10.18 -2.34
C PRO A 47 -11.61 -10.62 -2.66
N ALA A 48 -11.99 -11.84 -2.26
CA ALA A 48 -13.35 -12.35 -2.43
C ALA A 48 -14.39 -11.60 -1.59
N GLN A 49 -13.97 -10.93 -0.52
CA GLN A 49 -14.84 -10.25 0.45
C GLN A 49 -14.68 -8.72 0.45
N TRP A 50 -13.74 -8.15 -0.30
CA TRP A 50 -13.49 -6.69 -0.31
C TRP A 50 -14.77 -5.85 -0.51
N GLY A 51 -15.69 -6.28 -1.39
CA GLY A 51 -16.94 -5.55 -1.63
C GLY A 51 -17.96 -5.55 -0.48
N ASP A 52 -17.70 -6.33 0.57
CA ASP A 52 -18.51 -6.45 1.78
C ASP A 52 -17.86 -5.78 3.00
N VAL A 53 -16.55 -5.48 2.94
CA VAL A 53 -15.83 -4.80 4.03
C VAL A 53 -16.34 -3.37 4.22
N LYS A 54 -16.50 -2.62 3.12
CA LYS A 54 -16.96 -1.21 3.15
C LYS A 54 -17.94 -0.91 2.03
N ARG A 55 -18.90 -0.03 2.30
CA ARG A 55 -19.93 0.35 1.32
C ARG A 55 -19.33 1.00 0.07
N GLU A 56 -18.30 1.83 0.24
CA GLU A 56 -17.57 2.49 -0.84
C GLU A 56 -16.77 1.52 -1.73
N TRP A 57 -16.61 0.25 -1.32
CA TRP A 57 -15.89 -0.79 -2.08
C TRP A 57 -16.85 -1.70 -2.86
N ALA A 58 -18.13 -1.35 -2.96
CA ALA A 58 -19.16 -2.15 -3.63
C ALA A 58 -18.81 -2.53 -5.09
N ASP A 59 -17.98 -1.73 -5.77
CA ASP A 59 -17.47 -2.03 -7.11
C ASP A 59 -16.62 -3.31 -7.13
N CYS A 60 -15.91 -3.65 -6.05
CA CYS A 60 -15.13 -4.89 -5.95
C CYS A 60 -15.99 -6.15 -6.07
N ARG A 61 -17.29 -6.07 -5.74
CA ARG A 61 -18.24 -7.18 -5.86
C ARG A 61 -19.17 -7.07 -7.07
N THR A 62 -19.66 -5.86 -7.35
CA THR A 62 -20.75 -5.64 -8.31
C THR A 62 -20.32 -4.99 -9.62
N GLY A 63 -19.07 -4.52 -9.70
CA GLY A 63 -18.50 -3.92 -10.89
C GLY A 63 -18.47 -4.90 -12.06
N ARG A 64 -18.75 -4.41 -13.27
CA ARG A 64 -18.79 -5.24 -14.49
C ARG A 64 -17.53 -5.11 -15.36
N LEU A 65 -16.73 -4.09 -15.09
CA LEU A 65 -15.45 -3.81 -15.75
C LEU A 65 -14.31 -3.94 -14.74
N GLN A 66 -14.21 -5.10 -14.08
CA GLN A 66 -13.17 -5.37 -13.09
C GLN A 66 -11.85 -5.81 -13.74
N SER A 67 -10.74 -5.43 -13.09
CA SER A 67 -9.36 -5.81 -13.40
C SER A 67 -8.73 -6.50 -12.18
N PRO A 68 -7.71 -7.37 -12.35
CA PRO A 68 -7.05 -7.76 -13.59
C PRO A 68 -7.83 -8.81 -14.40
N ILE A 69 -7.45 -9.00 -15.68
CA ILE A 69 -8.08 -10.00 -16.58
C ILE A 69 -7.24 -11.27 -16.72
N ASP A 70 -5.91 -11.18 -16.57
CA ASP A 70 -4.96 -12.28 -16.71
C ASP A 70 -3.82 -12.12 -15.69
N MET A 71 -3.15 -13.21 -15.33
CA MET A 71 -2.11 -13.25 -14.29
C MET A 71 -0.78 -13.75 -14.86
N TYR A 72 0.31 -13.14 -14.41
CA TYR A 72 1.68 -13.45 -14.84
C TYR A 72 2.60 -13.61 -13.62
N ASP A 73 3.82 -14.13 -13.83
CA ASP A 73 4.80 -14.34 -12.75
C ASP A 73 5.12 -13.04 -11.99
N MET A 74 5.03 -11.89 -12.68
CA MET A 74 5.04 -10.55 -12.10
C MET A 74 4.40 -9.56 -13.09
N GLU A 75 3.78 -8.50 -12.57
CA GLU A 75 3.30 -7.38 -13.37
C GLU A 75 3.75 -6.05 -12.75
N LEU A 76 4.21 -5.13 -13.60
CA LEU A 76 4.53 -3.75 -13.20
C LEU A 76 3.41 -2.81 -13.67
N HIS A 77 2.79 -2.08 -12.75
CA HIS A 77 1.79 -1.05 -13.05
C HIS A 77 2.38 0.35 -12.89
N MET A 78 2.35 1.16 -13.95
CA MET A 78 2.64 2.60 -13.87
C MET A 78 1.32 3.37 -13.91
N LEU A 79 0.93 3.91 -12.75
CA LEU A 79 -0.31 4.67 -12.58
C LEU A 79 -0.10 6.14 -12.96
N HIS A 80 -1.05 6.68 -13.72
CA HIS A 80 -1.08 8.08 -14.14
C HIS A 80 -2.44 8.66 -13.80
N THR A 81 -2.44 9.91 -13.33
CA THR A 81 -3.65 10.65 -12.97
C THR A 81 -3.68 12.00 -13.67
N THR A 82 -4.87 12.43 -14.08
CA THR A 82 -5.10 13.79 -14.56
C THR A 82 -5.49 14.72 -13.40
N SER A 83 -5.50 16.03 -13.64
CA SER A 83 -6.07 17.02 -12.69
C SER A 83 -7.53 16.73 -12.32
N GLU A 84 -8.30 16.15 -13.26
CA GLU A 84 -9.68 15.69 -13.06
C GLU A 84 -9.80 14.31 -12.36
N GLN A 85 -8.71 13.76 -11.82
CA GLN A 85 -8.68 12.45 -11.16
C GLN A 85 -9.08 11.25 -12.05
N LYS A 86 -8.96 11.37 -13.37
CA LYS A 86 -9.07 10.23 -14.30
C LYS A 86 -7.77 9.42 -14.24
N ILE A 87 -7.89 8.10 -14.28
CA ILE A 87 -6.76 7.18 -14.08
C ILE A 87 -6.45 6.43 -15.38
N ALA A 88 -5.16 6.36 -15.72
CA ALA A 88 -4.64 5.48 -16.75
C ALA A 88 -3.47 4.65 -16.21
N VAL A 89 -3.45 3.36 -16.53
CA VAL A 89 -2.39 2.43 -16.11
C VAL A 89 -1.67 1.89 -17.33
N ILE A 90 -0.35 1.92 -17.28
CA ILE A 90 0.51 1.21 -18.23
C ILE A 90 1.06 -0.03 -17.53
N GLY A 91 0.70 -1.21 -18.03
CA GLY A 91 1.09 -2.51 -17.47
C GLY A 91 2.20 -3.18 -18.28
N TYR A 92 3.15 -3.80 -17.59
CA TYR A 92 4.17 -4.67 -18.18
C TYR A 92 4.11 -6.06 -17.56
N LEU A 93 3.93 -7.06 -18.41
CA LEU A 93 3.84 -8.45 -18.02
C LEU A 93 5.23 -9.08 -18.01
N TYR A 94 5.53 -9.88 -16.99
CA TYR A 94 6.79 -10.58 -16.84
C TYR A 94 6.57 -12.09 -16.74
N LYS A 95 7.52 -12.84 -17.30
CA LYS A 95 7.67 -14.27 -17.03
C LYS A 95 9.03 -14.59 -16.45
N ILE A 96 9.16 -15.71 -15.75
CA ILE A 96 10.45 -16.16 -15.24
C ILE A 96 11.44 -16.35 -16.40
N GLY A 97 12.63 -15.78 -16.25
CA GLY A 97 13.70 -15.84 -17.23
C GLY A 97 14.95 -15.10 -16.77
N LYS A 98 15.58 -14.35 -17.69
CA LYS A 98 16.76 -13.53 -17.39
C LYS A 98 16.38 -12.35 -16.48
N PRO A 99 17.30 -11.89 -15.60
CA PRO A 99 17.05 -10.72 -14.76
C PRO A 99 16.65 -9.48 -15.56
N ASP A 100 15.66 -8.74 -15.07
CA ASP A 100 15.29 -7.43 -15.61
C ASP A 100 16.33 -6.38 -15.18
N ALA A 101 16.87 -5.64 -16.14
CA ALA A 101 17.97 -4.71 -15.89
C ALA A 101 17.58 -3.50 -15.04
N PHE A 102 16.32 -3.06 -15.13
CA PHE A 102 15.83 -1.95 -14.31
C PHE A 102 15.61 -2.41 -12.87
N LEU A 103 14.96 -3.56 -12.67
CA LEU A 103 14.76 -4.12 -11.33
C LEU A 103 16.08 -4.45 -10.63
N SER A 104 17.11 -4.87 -11.36
CA SER A 104 18.44 -5.10 -10.80
C SER A 104 19.04 -3.85 -10.14
N LYS A 105 18.70 -2.65 -10.61
CA LYS A 105 19.18 -1.39 -9.99
C LYS A 105 18.50 -1.11 -8.65
N LEU A 106 17.26 -1.58 -8.49
CA LEU A 106 16.43 -1.32 -7.30
C LEU A 106 16.47 -2.46 -6.28
N LEU A 107 17.03 -3.61 -6.65
CA LEU A 107 16.92 -4.84 -5.86
C LEU A 107 17.51 -4.70 -4.45
N ASN A 108 18.65 -4.02 -4.31
CA ASN A 108 19.27 -3.79 -3.02
C ASN A 108 18.39 -2.94 -2.11
N ASP A 109 17.75 -1.90 -2.66
CA ASP A 109 16.83 -1.05 -1.90
C ASP A 109 15.58 -1.84 -1.49
N ILE A 110 15.00 -2.62 -2.41
CA ILE A 110 13.84 -3.49 -2.14
C ILE A 110 14.13 -4.47 -1.01
N MET A 111 15.28 -5.17 -1.06
CA MET A 111 15.65 -6.14 -0.03
C MET A 111 15.95 -5.48 1.33
N SER A 112 16.35 -4.20 1.34
CA SER A 112 16.61 -3.49 2.59
C SER A 112 15.34 -3.02 3.32
N MET A 113 14.16 -3.15 2.68
CA MET A 113 12.87 -2.72 3.24
C MET A 113 12.16 -3.79 4.09
N THR A 114 12.71 -5.00 4.20
CA THR A 114 12.04 -6.15 4.83
C THR A 114 11.90 -6.04 6.35
N ASP A 115 12.68 -5.18 6.98
CA ASP A 115 12.86 -5.22 8.43
C ASP A 115 12.22 -4.02 9.15
N GLN A 116 11.83 -2.96 8.42
CA GLN A 116 11.30 -1.73 9.01
C GLN A 116 10.29 -1.04 8.08
N ILE A 117 9.14 -0.63 8.62
CA ILE A 117 8.14 0.26 7.97
C ILE A 117 8.71 1.69 7.86
N LEU A 118 9.90 1.84 7.29
CA LEU A 118 10.56 3.12 7.11
C LEU A 118 10.62 3.46 5.63
N LYS A 119 10.19 4.69 5.33
CA LYS A 119 10.33 5.27 3.99
C LYS A 119 11.82 5.46 3.71
N ARG A 120 12.31 4.85 2.64
CA ARG A 120 13.71 5.00 2.17
C ARG A 120 13.79 5.93 0.97
N ASN A 121 14.83 6.75 0.93
CA ASN A 121 15.19 7.51 -0.26
C ASN A 121 16.10 6.66 -1.15
N ILE A 122 15.60 6.28 -2.33
CA ILE A 122 16.32 5.45 -3.32
C ILE A 122 17.06 6.31 -4.37
N GLY A 123 17.16 7.61 -4.14
CA GLY A 123 17.72 8.57 -5.09
C GLY A 123 16.82 8.84 -6.28
N ILE A 124 17.42 9.28 -7.38
CA ILE A 124 16.72 9.60 -8.62
C ILE A 124 16.55 8.32 -9.43
N VAL A 125 15.30 7.95 -9.68
CA VAL A 125 14.93 6.87 -10.61
C VAL A 125 14.30 7.51 -11.83
N ASP A 126 14.85 7.26 -13.02
CA ASP A 126 14.26 7.72 -14.28
C ASP A 126 13.29 6.66 -14.83
N PRO A 127 11.97 6.90 -14.82
CA PRO A 127 10.99 5.92 -15.32
C PRO A 127 11.15 5.64 -16.82
N ARG A 128 11.82 6.52 -17.58
CA ARG A 128 12.06 6.32 -19.02
C ARG A 128 13.03 5.17 -19.31
N GLU A 129 13.79 4.73 -18.31
CA GLU A 129 14.60 3.50 -18.42
C GLU A 129 13.73 2.26 -18.62
N ILE A 130 12.47 2.30 -18.17
CA ILE A 130 11.45 1.27 -18.37
C ILE A 130 10.90 1.41 -19.80
N LYS A 131 11.74 1.14 -20.80
CA LYS A 131 11.39 1.27 -22.22
C LYS A 131 10.18 0.44 -22.58
N PHE A 132 9.10 1.06 -23.07
CA PHE A 132 7.87 0.32 -23.43
C PHE A 132 8.21 -0.98 -24.17
N GLY A 133 8.94 -0.85 -25.28
CA GLY A 133 9.44 -2.00 -26.02
C GLY A 133 8.32 -2.63 -26.86
N GLY A 134 8.65 -2.99 -28.10
CA GLY A 134 7.62 -3.37 -29.07
C GLY A 134 6.70 -2.18 -29.44
N LYS A 135 5.72 -2.46 -30.31
CA LYS A 135 4.73 -1.48 -30.79
C LYS A 135 3.28 -1.91 -30.53
N LYS A 136 3.07 -3.11 -29.99
CA LYS A 136 1.75 -3.73 -29.82
C LYS A 136 1.36 -3.72 -28.35
N TYR A 137 0.10 -3.44 -28.07
CA TYR A 137 -0.46 -3.39 -26.73
C TYR A 137 -1.94 -3.80 -26.77
N TYR A 138 -2.46 -4.24 -25.63
CA TYR A 138 -3.88 -4.35 -25.39
C TYR A 138 -4.35 -3.08 -24.68
N ARG A 139 -5.53 -2.58 -25.03
CA ARG A 139 -6.13 -1.43 -24.38
C ARG A 139 -7.58 -1.71 -24.05
N TYR A 140 -7.97 -1.49 -22.80
CA TYR A 140 -9.32 -1.74 -22.34
C TYR A 140 -9.70 -0.78 -21.20
N MET A 141 -11.00 -0.64 -20.98
CA MET A 141 -11.57 0.06 -19.82
C MET A 141 -11.80 -0.95 -18.71
N GLY A 142 -11.22 -0.73 -17.54
CA GLY A 142 -11.30 -1.63 -16.39
C GLY A 142 -11.45 -0.87 -15.07
N SER A 143 -10.88 -1.43 -14.01
CA SER A 143 -10.93 -0.88 -12.65
C SER A 143 -9.56 -0.76 -12.01
N LEU A 144 -9.50 -0.20 -10.80
CA LEU A 144 -8.40 -0.45 -9.88
C LEU A 144 -8.42 -1.93 -9.45
N THR A 145 -7.25 -2.52 -9.26
CA THR A 145 -7.07 -3.92 -8.83
C THR A 145 -7.00 -4.09 -7.31
N THR A 146 -7.26 -3.00 -6.58
CA THR A 146 -7.30 -2.94 -5.11
C THR A 146 -8.53 -2.13 -4.70
N PRO A 147 -9.04 -2.29 -3.46
CA PRO A 147 -10.14 -1.47 -2.99
C PRO A 147 -9.84 0.03 -3.15
N PRO A 148 -10.80 0.85 -3.61
CA PRO A 148 -12.24 0.58 -3.78
C PRO A 148 -12.65 -0.08 -5.12
N CYS A 149 -11.71 -0.61 -5.91
CA CYS A 149 -11.96 -1.25 -7.21
C CYS A 149 -12.74 -0.38 -8.21
N LYS A 150 -12.54 0.94 -8.14
CA LYS A 150 -13.25 1.94 -8.94
C LYS A 150 -13.08 1.68 -10.43
N GLN A 151 -14.19 1.64 -11.16
CA GLN A 151 -14.24 1.45 -12.62
C GLN A 151 -13.87 2.72 -13.41
N GLY A 152 -13.66 2.57 -14.71
CA GLY A 152 -13.34 3.68 -15.62
C GLY A 152 -11.84 3.95 -15.76
N VAL A 153 -11.00 2.99 -15.38
CA VAL A 153 -9.54 3.06 -15.52
C VAL A 153 -9.16 2.63 -16.93
N ILE A 154 -8.35 3.44 -17.60
CA ILE A 154 -7.81 3.08 -18.92
C ILE A 154 -6.56 2.22 -18.74
N TRP A 155 -6.65 0.95 -19.08
CA TRP A 155 -5.52 0.03 -19.05
C TRP A 155 -4.84 -0.06 -20.41
N THR A 156 -3.51 0.05 -20.42
CA THR A 156 -2.66 -0.19 -21.60
C THR A 156 -1.60 -1.22 -21.24
N ILE A 157 -1.82 -2.47 -21.64
CA ILE A 157 -0.94 -3.60 -21.33
C ILE A 157 0.02 -3.84 -22.50
N ASN A 158 1.31 -3.80 -22.24
CA ASN A 158 2.30 -4.12 -23.27
C ASN A 158 2.23 -5.59 -23.68
N LYS A 159 2.11 -5.87 -24.99
CA LYS A 159 2.04 -7.24 -25.51
C LYS A 159 3.39 -7.96 -25.49
N LYS A 160 4.51 -7.23 -25.42
CA LYS A 160 5.85 -7.81 -25.26
C LYS A 160 6.06 -8.21 -23.81
N ILE A 161 5.99 -9.52 -23.56
CA ILE A 161 6.29 -10.10 -22.25
C ILE A 161 7.79 -9.94 -21.96
N ARG A 162 8.11 -9.36 -20.81
CA ARG A 162 9.47 -9.18 -20.29
C ARG A 162 9.89 -10.38 -19.45
N THR A 163 11.15 -10.41 -19.04
CA THR A 163 11.66 -11.47 -18.18
C THR A 163 12.13 -10.92 -16.86
N ILE A 164 11.90 -11.70 -15.80
CA ILE A 164 12.35 -11.43 -14.43
C ILE A 164 13.03 -12.69 -13.89
N SER A 165 14.09 -12.57 -13.10
CA SER A 165 14.71 -13.76 -12.49
C SER A 165 13.92 -14.25 -11.28
N LYS A 166 14.07 -15.53 -10.92
CA LYS A 166 13.46 -16.10 -9.71
C LYS A 166 13.90 -15.36 -8.44
N ASP A 167 15.15 -14.91 -8.38
CA ASP A 167 15.66 -14.17 -7.23
C ASP A 167 15.07 -12.76 -7.13
N GLN A 168 14.82 -12.09 -8.26
CA GLN A 168 14.10 -10.82 -8.28
C GLN A 168 12.65 -10.98 -7.81
N VAL A 169 11.95 -12.03 -8.26
CA VAL A 169 10.60 -12.34 -7.76
C VAL A 169 10.62 -12.63 -6.26
N ARG A 170 11.57 -13.45 -5.79
CA ARG A 170 11.73 -13.76 -4.36
C ARG A 170 11.93 -12.49 -3.54
N ALA A 171 12.83 -11.61 -3.96
CA ALA A 171 13.10 -10.35 -3.25
C ALA A 171 11.84 -9.47 -3.13
N LEU A 172 11.04 -9.36 -4.20
CA LEU A 172 9.77 -8.64 -4.18
C LEU A 172 8.76 -9.28 -3.22
N ARG A 173 8.61 -10.61 -3.24
CA ARG A 173 7.69 -11.33 -2.33
C ARG A 173 8.04 -11.13 -0.87
N VAL A 174 9.34 -11.20 -0.54
CA VAL A 174 9.81 -10.96 0.83
C VAL A 174 9.54 -9.50 1.23
N ALA A 175 9.80 -8.53 0.36
CA ALA A 175 9.59 -7.11 0.65
C ALA A 175 8.11 -6.71 0.81
N VAL A 176 7.19 -7.39 0.14
CA VAL A 176 5.73 -7.10 0.23
C VAL A 176 5.09 -7.81 1.43
N HIS A 177 5.84 -8.62 2.19
CA HIS A 177 5.29 -9.52 3.21
C HIS A 177 4.10 -10.31 2.67
N ASP A 178 4.27 -10.87 1.47
CA ASP A 178 3.22 -11.64 0.82
C ASP A 178 2.96 -12.92 1.63
N VAL A 179 1.92 -12.86 2.46
CA VAL A 179 1.40 -13.98 3.26
C VAL A 179 0.50 -14.90 2.44
N SER A 180 0.24 -14.57 1.17
CA SER A 180 -0.50 -15.45 0.26
C SER A 180 0.39 -16.66 -0.07
N SER A 181 0.13 -17.74 0.64
CA SER A 181 0.89 -18.98 0.55
C SER A 181 0.39 -19.82 -0.62
N GLN A 182 0.52 -19.31 -1.86
CA GLN A 182 0.41 -20.10 -3.09
C GLN A 182 0.68 -19.24 -4.34
N ASN A 183 1.83 -19.48 -4.99
CA ASN A 183 2.07 -19.42 -6.45
C ASN A 183 3.54 -19.73 -6.76
#